data_AF-A0AAW4NR61-F1
#
_entry.id   AF-A0AAW4NR61-F1
#
_cell.length_a   1.000
_cell.length_b   1.000
_cell.length_c   1.000
_cell.angle_alpha   90.00
_cell.angle_beta   90.00
_cell.angle_gamma   90.00
#
_symmetry.space_group_name_H-M   'P 1'
#
loop_
_entity.id
_entity.type
_entity.pdbx_description
1 polymer ?
#
loop_
_entity_poly.entity_id
_entity_poly.type
_entity_poly.pdbx_seq_one_letter_code
_entity_poly.pdbx_strand_id
1 'polypeptide(L)'
;MKNLRNFFGYMLCLAIALTALSSCLNGDDEKELTLTDADVRTIFETGQGTYEGKIYTVTENNAGTFLTKDSVRNVQLTINADSTIRVSGIPDSLYASLLNSYHAQSKAVSEELAKQTTLQPVRSRIGALSYYDRDKTIYSYQTLIYQTTFTVTLNGQAQQVVFKNSMFALYNTRNRALQVAMKPAEIKAEKEYLRPSGNYFIFVSTAKH
;
A
#
# COMPACT_ATOMS: atom_id res chain seq x y z
N MET A 1 12.60 21.92 10.15
CA MET A 1 11.23 21.99 9.59
C MET A 1 11.18 22.19 8.06
N LYS A 2 12.18 21.71 7.29
CA LYS A 2 12.12 21.73 5.80
C LYS A 2 11.62 20.40 5.20
N ASN A 3 11.83 19.28 5.90
CA ASN A 3 11.44 17.94 5.44
C ASN A 3 9.94 17.64 5.60
N LEU A 4 9.22 18.40 6.43
CA LEU A 4 7.79 18.21 6.68
C LEU A 4 6.93 18.80 5.54
N ARG A 5 7.36 19.91 4.91
CA ARG A 5 6.66 20.51 3.76
C ARG A 5 6.71 19.61 2.51
N ASN A 6 7.84 18.95 2.27
CA ASN A 6 7.95 17.99 1.18
C ASN A 6 7.07 16.76 1.46
N PHE A 7 7.01 16.32 2.71
CA PHE A 7 6.14 15.21 3.14
C PHE A 7 4.64 15.48 2.89
N PHE A 8 4.16 16.69 3.18
CA PHE A 8 2.77 17.08 2.87
C PHE A 8 2.48 17.17 1.37
N GLY A 9 3.46 17.54 0.55
CA GLY A 9 3.32 17.52 -0.92
C GLY A 9 3.23 16.11 -1.51
N TYR A 10 3.86 15.12 -0.86
CA TYR A 10 3.73 13.70 -1.24
C TYR A 10 2.42 13.09 -0.70
N MET A 11 2.07 13.33 0.56
CA MET A 11 0.85 12.80 1.21
C MET A 11 -0.49 13.23 0.60
N LEU A 12 -0.54 14.40 -0.06
CA LEU A 12 -1.81 15.00 -0.50
C LEU A 12 -2.59 14.15 -1.52
N CYS A 13 -1.94 13.23 -2.23
CA CYS A 13 -2.60 12.42 -3.25
C CYS A 13 -3.41 11.22 -2.72
N LEU A 14 -3.25 10.81 -1.44
CA LEU A 14 -3.90 9.60 -0.92
C LEU A 14 -5.13 9.85 -0.04
N ALA A 15 -5.39 11.10 0.37
CA ALA A 15 -6.50 11.43 1.28
C ALA A 15 -7.90 11.19 0.68
N ILE A 16 -8.02 10.95 -0.63
CA ILE A 16 -9.32 10.89 -1.32
C ILE A 16 -9.60 9.50 -1.94
N ALA A 17 -8.61 8.61 -2.04
CA ALA A 17 -8.77 7.37 -2.82
C ALA A 17 -9.42 6.20 -2.06
N LEU A 18 -9.51 6.23 -0.73
CA LEU A 18 -9.97 5.08 0.06
C LEU A 18 -11.46 5.13 0.48
N THR A 19 -12.15 6.25 0.27
CA THR A 19 -13.61 6.37 0.44
C THR A 19 -14.41 6.11 -0.86
N ALA A 20 -13.73 5.97 -2.01
CA ALA A 20 -14.37 5.74 -3.31
C ALA A 20 -14.98 4.34 -3.51
N LEU A 21 -14.99 3.47 -2.48
CA LEU A 21 -15.85 2.27 -2.48
C LEU A 21 -17.30 2.57 -2.07
N SER A 22 -17.63 3.84 -1.79
CA SER A 22 -19.00 4.32 -1.54
C SER A 22 -19.33 5.51 -2.45
N SER A 23 -19.66 5.26 -3.72
CA SER A 23 -20.38 6.25 -4.53
C SER A 23 -21.44 5.59 -5.42
N CYS A 24 -22.56 5.24 -4.80
CA CYS A 24 -23.86 5.57 -5.38
C CYS A 24 -24.26 6.94 -4.84
N LEU A 25 -24.86 7.79 -5.69
CA LEU A 25 -25.36 9.17 -5.46
C LEU A 25 -24.29 10.27 -5.62
N ASN A 26 -24.43 11.33 -6.42
CA ASN A 26 -25.53 11.83 -7.27
C ASN A 26 -24.97 13.00 -8.13
N GLY A 27 -25.48 13.19 -9.36
CA GLY A 27 -25.60 14.53 -9.97
C GLY A 27 -24.57 14.98 -11.01
N ASP A 28 -25.01 14.88 -12.28
CA ASP A 28 -24.71 15.74 -13.43
C ASP A 28 -23.31 15.77 -14.08
N ASP A 29 -23.29 15.36 -15.36
CA ASP A 29 -22.33 15.68 -16.43
C ASP A 29 -20.86 15.31 -16.23
N GLU A 30 -20.57 14.24 -15.51
CA GLU A 30 -19.24 13.63 -15.58
C GLU A 30 -19.19 12.73 -16.82
N LYS A 31 -18.58 13.22 -17.90
CA LYS A 31 -18.04 12.32 -18.94
C LYS A 31 -17.12 11.35 -18.22
N GLU A 32 -17.65 10.16 -17.92
CA GLU A 32 -16.89 9.02 -17.45
C GLU A 32 -15.68 8.93 -18.37
N LEU A 33 -14.48 9.10 -17.82
CA LEU A 33 -13.23 9.04 -18.58
C LEU A 33 -13.02 7.57 -18.98
N THR A 34 -13.76 7.11 -19.99
CA THR A 34 -13.56 5.78 -20.56
C THR A 34 -12.16 5.75 -21.14
N LEU A 35 -11.30 4.89 -20.58
CA LEU A 35 -9.95 4.73 -21.06
C LEU A 35 -9.97 4.08 -22.45
N THR A 36 -9.21 4.65 -23.38
CA THR A 36 -8.89 3.97 -24.63
C THR A 36 -7.76 2.97 -24.40
N ASP A 37 -7.60 1.99 -25.30
CA ASP A 37 -6.44 1.07 -25.26
C ASP A 37 -5.10 1.82 -25.29
N ALA A 38 -5.06 2.95 -26.01
CA ALA A 38 -3.90 3.83 -26.05
C ALA A 38 -3.63 4.50 -24.68
N ASP A 39 -4.67 4.90 -23.95
CA ASP A 39 -4.54 5.42 -22.59
C ASP A 39 -4.02 4.33 -21.64
N VAL A 40 -4.59 3.12 -21.69
CA VAL A 40 -4.17 1.96 -20.88
C VAL A 40 -2.68 1.67 -21.11
N ARG A 41 -2.26 1.62 -22.38
CA ARG A 41 -0.86 1.42 -22.75
C ARG A 41 0.04 2.54 -22.24
N THR A 42 -0.36 3.80 -22.45
CA THR A 42 0.40 4.97 -22.02
C THR A 42 0.61 4.98 -20.50
N ILE A 43 -0.45 4.75 -19.73
CA ILE A 43 -0.39 4.67 -18.27
C ILE A 43 0.59 3.58 -17.86
N PHE A 44 0.43 2.38 -18.39
CA PHE A 44 1.23 1.23 -17.99
C PHE A 44 2.71 1.39 -18.35
N GLU A 45 3.03 1.73 -19.61
CA GLU A 45 4.40 1.90 -20.09
C GLU A 45 5.12 3.06 -19.37
N THR A 46 4.43 4.16 -19.10
CA THR A 46 5.02 5.30 -18.38
C THR A 46 5.32 4.95 -16.93
N GLY A 47 4.45 4.16 -16.28
CA GLY A 47 4.61 3.72 -14.89
C GLY A 47 5.62 2.61 -14.68
N GLN A 48 5.91 1.80 -15.71
CA GLN A 48 6.88 0.72 -15.61
C GLN A 48 8.27 1.19 -15.17
N GLY A 49 9.01 0.29 -14.52
CA GLY A 49 10.37 0.52 -14.06
C GLY A 49 10.57 0.18 -12.59
N THR A 50 11.79 0.44 -12.13
CA THR A 50 12.21 0.16 -10.75
C THR A 50 12.33 1.47 -9.98
N TYR A 51 11.78 1.48 -8.78
CA TYR A 51 11.72 2.61 -7.89
C TYR A 51 12.45 2.28 -6.60
N GLU A 52 13.32 3.17 -6.16
CA GLU A 52 13.88 3.14 -4.82
C GLU A 52 13.10 4.10 -3.93
N GLY A 53 12.90 3.74 -2.67
CA GLY A 53 12.13 4.60 -1.78
C GLY A 53 12.13 4.17 -0.32
N LYS A 54 11.13 4.69 0.39
CA LYS A 54 10.89 4.43 1.81
C LYS A 54 9.48 3.92 2.00
N ILE A 55 9.31 2.97 2.90
CA ILE A 55 7.99 2.62 3.44
C ILE A 55 7.78 3.35 4.73
N TYR A 56 6.60 3.95 4.89
CA TYR A 56 6.12 4.53 6.13
C TYR A 56 4.99 3.69 6.69
N THR A 57 5.00 3.44 8.00
CA THR A 57 3.79 3.01 8.70
C THR A 57 2.97 4.23 9.04
N VAL A 58 1.72 4.24 8.61
CA VAL A 58 0.82 5.38 8.77
C VAL A 58 -0.51 4.97 9.39
N THR A 59 -1.07 5.88 10.18
CA THR A 59 -2.44 5.79 10.67
C THR A 59 -3.22 6.96 10.08
N GLU A 60 -4.36 6.69 9.46
CA GLU A 60 -5.31 7.72 9.05
C GLU A 60 -6.18 8.11 10.24
N ASN A 61 -6.23 9.40 10.57
CA ASN A 61 -7.19 9.88 11.54
C ASN A 61 -8.51 10.29 10.85
N ASN A 62 -9.55 10.55 11.64
CA ASN A 62 -10.88 10.92 11.14
C ASN A 62 -10.92 12.24 10.33
N ALA A 63 -9.83 13.01 10.31
CA ALA A 63 -9.70 14.24 9.54
C ALA A 63 -8.90 14.04 8.23
N GLY A 64 -8.56 12.79 7.88
CA GLY A 64 -7.71 12.47 6.73
C GLY A 64 -6.24 12.88 6.93
N THR A 65 -5.83 13.19 8.17
CA THR A 65 -4.42 13.45 8.50
C THR A 65 -3.73 12.14 8.80
N PHE A 66 -2.57 11.95 8.17
CA PHE A 66 -1.78 10.75 8.30
C PHE A 66 -0.67 10.96 9.33
N LEU A 67 -0.66 10.14 10.36
CA LEU A 67 0.42 10.11 11.35
C LEU A 67 1.45 9.06 10.92
N THR A 68 2.68 9.50 10.63
CA THR A 68 3.81 8.58 10.37
C THR A 68 4.47 8.16 11.65
N LYS A 69 4.67 6.86 11.84
CA LYS A 69 5.34 6.33 13.03
C LYS A 69 6.74 5.82 12.74
N ASP A 70 6.87 4.98 11.71
CA ASP A 70 8.12 4.28 11.37
C ASP A 70 8.46 4.48 9.90
N SER A 71 9.75 4.40 9.56
CA SER A 71 10.16 4.37 8.15
C SER A 71 11.25 3.32 7.88
N VAL A 72 11.02 2.45 6.91
CA VAL A 72 12.03 1.55 6.35
C VAL A 72 12.62 2.20 5.11
N ARG A 73 13.95 2.22 5.00
CA ARG A 73 14.68 2.80 3.87
C ARG A 73 15.16 1.71 2.92
N ASN A 74 15.58 2.13 1.71
CA ASN A 74 16.15 1.26 0.68
C ASN A 74 15.18 0.15 0.26
N VAL A 75 13.89 0.47 0.27
CA VAL A 75 12.86 -0.42 -0.25
C VAL A 75 12.85 -0.26 -1.76
N GLN A 76 12.77 -1.37 -2.48
CA GLN A 76 12.67 -1.37 -3.93
C GLN A 76 11.26 -1.78 -4.35
N LEU A 77 10.64 -1.00 -5.22
CA LEU A 77 9.38 -1.34 -5.85
C LEU A 77 9.57 -1.42 -7.36
N THR A 78 9.10 -2.48 -8.00
CA THR A 78 9.14 -2.62 -9.45
C THR A 78 7.75 -2.82 -10.01
N ILE A 79 7.39 -2.03 -11.02
CA ILE A 79 6.23 -2.26 -11.88
C ILE A 79 6.76 -3.01 -13.11
N ASN A 80 6.50 -4.32 -13.15
CA ASN A 80 7.01 -5.23 -14.16
C ASN A 80 6.15 -5.20 -15.42
N ALA A 81 6.76 -5.53 -16.57
CA ALA A 81 6.09 -5.63 -17.87
C ALA A 81 4.93 -6.66 -17.89
N ASP A 82 4.93 -7.64 -17.00
CA ASP A 82 3.86 -8.64 -16.87
C ASP A 82 2.64 -8.17 -16.04
N SER A 83 2.53 -6.85 -15.86
CA SER A 83 1.48 -6.16 -15.10
C SER A 83 1.47 -6.53 -13.61
N THR A 84 2.65 -6.73 -13.03
CA THR A 84 2.77 -6.97 -11.58
C THR A 84 3.60 -5.91 -10.87
N ILE A 85 3.10 -5.48 -9.71
CA ILE A 85 3.85 -4.65 -8.76
C ILE A 85 4.53 -5.58 -7.76
N ARG A 86 5.84 -5.47 -7.64
CA ARG A 86 6.65 -6.18 -6.64
C ARG A 86 7.30 -5.18 -5.70
N VAL A 87 7.14 -5.35 -4.40
CA VAL A 87 7.84 -4.58 -3.38
C VAL A 87 8.80 -5.51 -2.65
N SER A 88 10.08 -5.14 -2.56
CA SER A 88 11.13 -5.92 -1.91
C SER A 88 11.75 -5.14 -0.77
N GLY A 89 12.18 -5.85 0.28
CA GLY A 89 12.81 -5.23 1.43
C GLY A 89 11.84 -4.71 2.49
N ILE A 90 10.63 -5.29 2.58
CA ILE A 90 9.74 -5.05 3.72
C ILE A 90 10.16 -6.02 4.84
N PRO A 91 10.57 -5.53 6.02
CA PRO A 91 10.86 -6.39 7.16
C PRO A 91 9.58 -7.03 7.67
N ASP A 92 9.64 -8.33 7.98
CA ASP A 92 8.50 -9.06 8.50
C ASP A 92 7.99 -8.47 9.82
N SER A 93 8.90 -7.98 10.65
CA SER A 93 8.57 -7.24 11.88
C SER A 93 7.71 -6.00 11.67
N LEU A 94 7.72 -5.39 10.49
CA LEU A 94 6.87 -4.23 10.21
C LEU A 94 5.38 -4.60 10.23
N TYR A 95 5.03 -5.84 9.86
CA TYR A 95 3.64 -6.34 9.86
C TYR A 95 3.04 -6.41 11.26
N ALA A 96 3.86 -6.48 12.31
CA ALA A 96 3.40 -6.38 13.70
C ALA A 96 2.62 -5.07 13.94
N SER A 97 3.00 -3.99 13.26
CA SER A 97 2.36 -2.67 13.39
C SER A 97 0.95 -2.61 12.79
N LEU A 98 0.56 -3.58 11.94
CA LEU A 98 -0.77 -3.67 11.34
C LEU A 98 -1.80 -4.34 12.26
N LEU A 99 -1.37 -4.88 13.40
CA LEU A 99 -2.21 -5.59 14.36
C LEU A 99 -2.55 -4.72 15.58
N ASN A 100 -3.80 -4.79 16.03
CA ASN A 100 -4.27 -4.07 17.20
C ASN A 100 -3.82 -4.78 18.48
N SER A 101 -2.85 -4.20 19.18
CA SER A 101 -2.29 -4.74 20.42
C SER A 101 -3.24 -4.69 21.63
N TYR A 102 -4.41 -4.05 21.54
CA TYR A 102 -5.42 -4.07 22.61
C TYR A 102 -6.22 -5.38 22.63
N HIS A 103 -6.19 -6.17 21.56
CA HIS A 103 -6.82 -7.49 21.52
C HIS A 103 -5.78 -8.58 21.79
N ALA A 104 -6.02 -9.42 22.81
CA ALA A 104 -5.04 -10.38 23.33
C ALA A 104 -4.38 -11.26 22.25
N GLN A 105 -5.17 -11.83 21.34
CA GLN A 105 -4.64 -12.67 20.28
C GLN A 105 -3.82 -11.88 19.25
N SER A 106 -4.32 -10.72 18.83
CA SER A 106 -3.61 -9.84 17.89
C SER A 106 -2.31 -9.30 18.50
N LYS A 107 -2.31 -9.05 19.82
CA LYS A 107 -1.12 -8.71 20.59
C LYS A 107 -0.09 -9.83 20.57
N ALA A 108 -0.49 -11.06 20.89
CA ALA A 108 0.42 -12.20 20.91
C ALA A 108 1.08 -12.43 19.53
N VAL A 109 0.30 -12.34 18.45
CA VAL A 109 0.83 -12.42 17.08
C VAL A 109 1.76 -11.25 16.76
N SER A 110 1.39 -10.02 17.14
CA SER A 110 2.21 -8.83 16.93
C SER A 110 3.57 -8.96 17.63
N GLU A 111 3.61 -9.46 18.85
CA GLU A 111 4.84 -9.69 19.62
C GLU A 111 5.76 -10.74 18.97
N GLU A 112 5.20 -11.80 18.38
CA GLU A 112 5.97 -12.79 17.62
C GLU A 112 6.49 -12.24 16.29
N LEU A 113 5.65 -11.54 15.51
CA LEU A 113 6.06 -10.92 14.26
C LEU A 113 7.18 -9.90 14.49
N ALA A 114 7.11 -9.11 15.56
CA ALA A 114 8.11 -8.09 15.90
C ALA A 114 9.53 -8.66 16.10
N LYS A 115 9.67 -9.97 16.36
CA LYS A 115 10.97 -10.65 16.51
C LYS A 115 11.58 -11.08 15.17
N GLN A 116 10.81 -11.06 14.09
CA GLN A 116 11.26 -11.54 12.79
C GLN A 116 12.19 -10.53 12.10
N THR A 117 13.30 -11.05 11.56
CA THR A 117 14.34 -10.27 10.88
C THR A 117 14.38 -10.51 9.38
N THR A 118 13.56 -11.42 8.87
CA THR A 118 13.47 -11.75 7.45
C THR A 118 12.88 -10.58 6.66
N LEU A 119 13.32 -10.47 5.40
CA LEU A 119 12.81 -9.55 4.41
C LEU A 119 12.16 -10.40 3.31
N GLN A 120 10.85 -10.27 3.11
CA GLN A 120 10.18 -10.96 2.03
C GLN A 120 9.67 -9.98 0.95
N PRO A 121 9.76 -10.36 -0.33
CA PRO A 121 9.10 -9.61 -1.37
C PRO A 121 7.59 -9.87 -1.33
N VAL A 122 6.81 -8.83 -1.60
CA VAL A 122 5.38 -8.96 -1.87
C VAL A 122 5.10 -8.62 -3.32
N ARG A 123 4.13 -9.31 -3.91
CA ARG A 123 3.76 -9.16 -5.31
C ARG A 123 2.25 -9.12 -5.46
N SER A 124 1.75 -8.19 -6.27
CA SER A 124 0.36 -8.19 -6.71
C SER A 124 0.23 -7.87 -8.19
N ARG A 125 -0.82 -8.41 -8.81
CA ARG A 125 -1.18 -8.13 -10.20
C ARG A 125 -2.02 -6.86 -10.28
N ILE A 126 -1.72 -6.01 -11.26
CA ILE A 126 -2.53 -4.83 -11.56
C ILE A 126 -3.85 -5.31 -12.16
N GLY A 127 -4.96 -4.91 -11.54
CA GLY A 127 -6.32 -5.25 -11.96
C GLY A 127 -7.00 -4.11 -12.72
N ALA A 128 -6.69 -2.86 -12.38
CA ALA A 128 -7.24 -1.70 -13.06
C ALA A 128 -6.23 -0.54 -13.13
N LEU A 129 -6.36 0.26 -14.17
CA LEU A 129 -5.60 1.49 -14.43
C LEU A 129 -6.59 2.63 -14.62
N SER A 130 -6.19 3.86 -14.29
CA SER A 130 -6.97 5.06 -14.62
C SER A 130 -6.13 6.33 -14.52
N TYR A 131 -6.68 7.43 -15.02
CA TYR A 131 -6.23 8.78 -14.65
C TYR A 131 -6.87 9.16 -13.31
N TYR A 132 -6.06 9.59 -12.36
CA TYR A 132 -6.53 9.99 -11.04
C TYR A 132 -7.00 11.45 -11.03
N ASP A 133 -6.46 12.28 -11.92
CA ASP A 133 -6.79 13.69 -12.08
C ASP A 133 -7.25 14.02 -13.51
N ARG A 134 -8.05 15.08 -13.66
CA ARG A 134 -8.56 15.53 -14.96
C ARG A 134 -7.44 15.97 -15.91
N ASP A 135 -6.34 16.50 -15.37
CA ASP A 135 -5.16 16.91 -16.16
C ASP A 135 -4.34 15.72 -16.66
N LYS A 136 -4.71 14.47 -16.31
CA LYS A 136 -4.01 13.25 -16.67
C LYS A 136 -2.53 13.29 -16.30
N THR A 137 -2.21 13.87 -15.15
CA THR A 137 -0.82 13.98 -14.67
C THR A 137 -0.50 12.99 -13.57
N ILE A 138 -1.52 12.37 -12.98
CA ILE A 138 -1.45 11.34 -11.97
C ILE A 138 -2.12 10.08 -12.51
N TYR A 139 -1.36 9.00 -12.59
CA TYR A 139 -1.84 7.70 -13.03
C TYR A 139 -2.09 6.81 -11.82
N SER A 140 -3.24 6.15 -11.76
CA SER A 140 -3.58 5.20 -10.71
C SER A 140 -3.49 3.75 -11.17
N TYR A 141 -3.01 2.90 -10.26
CA TYR A 141 -2.92 1.46 -10.44
C TYR A 141 -3.58 0.80 -9.22
N GLN A 142 -4.66 0.08 -9.46
CA GLN A 142 -5.31 -0.74 -8.45
C GLN A 142 -4.86 -2.19 -8.65
N THR A 143 -4.34 -2.81 -7.59
CA THR A 143 -3.95 -4.21 -7.66
C THR A 143 -5.03 -5.13 -7.11
N LEU A 144 -4.99 -6.38 -7.54
CA LEU A 144 -5.76 -7.44 -6.90
C LEU A 144 -5.30 -7.66 -5.45
N ILE A 145 -6.10 -8.40 -4.68
CA ILE A 145 -5.71 -8.85 -3.35
C ILE A 145 -4.54 -9.84 -3.47
N TYR A 146 -3.50 -9.64 -2.67
CA TYR A 146 -2.39 -10.56 -2.53
C TYR A 146 -2.27 -11.05 -1.08
N GLN A 147 -1.56 -12.16 -0.89
CA GLN A 147 -1.34 -12.74 0.43
C GLN A 147 0.14 -12.64 0.84
N THR A 148 0.35 -12.32 2.11
CA THR A 148 1.63 -12.46 2.80
C THR A 148 1.42 -13.40 3.98
N THR A 149 2.24 -14.44 4.09
CA THR A 149 2.08 -15.50 5.08
C THR A 149 3.31 -15.56 5.96
N PHE A 150 3.08 -15.62 7.27
CA PHE A 150 4.12 -15.72 8.28
C PHE A 150 3.89 -16.97 9.11
N THR A 151 4.96 -17.50 9.68
CA THR A 151 4.88 -18.50 10.75
C THR A 151 5.29 -17.85 12.06
N VAL A 152 4.44 -17.97 13.08
CA VAL A 152 4.69 -17.46 14.44
C VAL A 152 4.57 -18.59 15.45
N THR A 153 5.18 -18.44 16.62
CA THR A 153 5.04 -19.42 17.72
C THR A 153 4.08 -18.90 18.78
N LEU A 154 2.87 -19.46 18.82
CA LEU A 154 1.86 -19.13 19.82
C LEU A 154 1.65 -20.32 20.75
N ASN A 155 1.74 -20.09 22.06
CA ASN A 155 1.59 -21.14 23.08
C ASN A 155 2.49 -22.36 22.83
N GLY A 156 3.69 -22.14 22.30
CA GLY A 156 4.66 -23.20 21.95
C GLY A 156 4.36 -23.96 20.66
N GLN A 157 3.35 -23.57 19.88
CA GLN A 157 3.02 -24.19 18.59
C GLN A 157 3.23 -23.22 17.43
N ALA A 158 3.73 -23.75 16.31
CA ALA A 158 3.81 -23.00 15.07
C ALA A 158 2.41 -22.79 14.48
N GLN A 159 2.09 -21.54 14.13
CA GLN A 159 0.81 -21.17 13.50
C GLN A 159 1.06 -20.27 12.30
N GLN A 160 0.24 -20.44 11.25
CA GLN A 160 0.27 -19.55 10.10
C GLN A 160 -0.56 -18.30 10.32
N VAL A 161 0.03 -17.14 10.02
CA VAL A 161 -0.64 -15.85 10.02
C VAL A 161 -0.66 -15.33 8.59
N VAL A 162 -1.85 -15.10 8.06
CA VAL A 162 -2.07 -14.66 6.68
C VAL A 162 -2.62 -13.24 6.67
N PHE A 163 -1.93 -12.35 5.96
CA PHE A 163 -2.40 -11.02 5.64
C PHE A 163 -2.88 -11.01 4.18
N LYS A 164 -4.16 -10.76 3.96
CA LYS A 164 -4.69 -10.41 2.65
C LYS A 164 -4.65 -8.91 2.50
N ASN A 165 -3.87 -8.43 1.54
CA ASN A 165 -3.59 -7.01 1.36
C ASN A 165 -4.01 -6.55 -0.03
N SER A 166 -4.30 -5.27 -0.18
CA SER A 166 -4.41 -4.59 -1.48
C SER A 166 -3.32 -3.53 -1.61
N MET A 167 -2.98 -3.19 -2.85
CA MET A 167 -2.16 -2.03 -3.16
C MET A 167 -2.93 -1.04 -4.02
N PHE A 168 -2.75 0.24 -3.72
CA PHE A 168 -3.18 1.35 -4.55
C PHE A 168 -1.98 2.25 -4.82
N ALA A 169 -1.61 2.37 -6.09
CA ALA A 169 -0.46 3.15 -6.51
C ALA A 169 -0.88 4.40 -7.26
N LEU A 170 -0.16 5.50 -7.03
CA LEU A 170 -0.28 6.75 -7.74
C LEU A 170 1.10 7.14 -8.30
N TYR A 171 1.18 7.29 -9.61
CA TYR A 171 2.37 7.75 -10.30
C TYR A 171 2.14 9.18 -10.81
N ASN A 172 2.96 10.12 -10.37
CA ASN A 172 2.92 11.49 -10.84
C ASN A 172 3.94 11.66 -11.97
N THR A 173 3.43 11.96 -13.17
CA THR A 173 4.22 12.11 -14.40
C THR A 173 5.13 13.32 -14.37
N ARG A 174 4.75 14.41 -13.69
CA ARG A 174 5.49 15.68 -13.66
C ARG A 174 6.80 15.56 -12.90
N ASN A 175 6.79 14.83 -11.78
CA ASN A 175 7.97 14.64 -10.93
C ASN A 175 8.52 13.20 -10.97
N ARG A 176 7.91 12.32 -11.77
CA ARG A 176 8.28 10.91 -11.92
C ARG A 176 8.29 10.14 -10.59
N ALA A 177 7.45 10.55 -9.64
CA ALA A 177 7.35 9.94 -8.32
C ALA A 177 6.19 8.94 -8.25
N LEU A 178 6.46 7.80 -7.62
CA LEU A 178 5.49 6.76 -7.31
C LEU A 178 5.20 6.72 -5.81
N GLN A 179 3.93 6.62 -5.46
CA GLN A 179 3.48 6.33 -4.12
C GLN A 179 2.58 5.11 -4.13
N VAL A 180 2.74 4.20 -3.17
CA VAL A 180 1.93 2.97 -3.10
C VAL A 180 1.45 2.75 -1.68
N ALA A 181 0.13 2.87 -1.49
CA ALA A 181 -0.52 2.47 -0.25
C ALA A 181 -0.73 0.96 -0.26
N MET A 182 -0.40 0.28 0.85
CA MET A 182 -0.59 -1.15 1.04
C MET A 182 -1.38 -1.37 2.33
N LYS A 183 -2.61 -1.88 2.21
CA LYS A 183 -3.55 -1.98 3.33
C LYS A 183 -4.01 -3.43 3.53
N PRO A 184 -4.07 -3.93 4.77
CA PRO A 184 -4.69 -5.21 5.04
C PRO A 184 -6.21 -5.10 4.88
N ALA A 185 -6.78 -5.96 4.04
CA ALA A 185 -8.22 -6.18 3.93
C ALA A 185 -8.71 -7.22 4.95
N GLU A 186 -7.88 -8.23 5.23
CA GLU A 186 -8.16 -9.28 6.19
C GLU A 186 -6.84 -9.79 6.80
N ILE A 187 -6.86 -10.10 8.10
CA ILE A 187 -5.72 -10.72 8.79
C ILE A 187 -6.25 -11.91 9.59
N LYS A 188 -5.63 -13.07 9.41
CA LYS A 188 -6.03 -14.32 10.07
C LYS A 188 -4.84 -15.03 10.71
N ALA A 189 -5.07 -15.65 11.85
CA ALA A 189 -4.23 -16.74 12.37
C ALA A 189 -5.05 -18.02 12.28
N GLU A 190 -4.63 -18.97 11.45
CA GLU A 190 -5.42 -20.15 11.11
C GLU A 190 -6.85 -19.80 10.66
N LYS A 191 -7.88 -20.10 11.48
CA LYS A 191 -9.30 -19.82 11.19
C LYS A 191 -9.82 -18.56 11.88
N GLU A 192 -9.02 -17.91 12.72
CA GLU A 192 -9.45 -16.80 13.56
C GLU A 192 -9.06 -15.45 12.95
N TYR A 193 -10.00 -14.50 12.99
CA TYR A 193 -9.77 -13.14 12.52
C TYR A 193 -9.01 -12.32 13.56
N LEU A 194 -7.90 -11.74 13.15
CA LEU A 194 -7.14 -10.79 13.96
C LEU A 194 -7.67 -9.38 13.73
N ARG A 195 -7.53 -8.53 14.76
CA ARG A 195 -8.02 -7.15 14.74
C ARG A 195 -6.95 -6.24 14.13
N PRO A 196 -7.24 -5.54 13.02
CA PRO A 196 -6.29 -4.59 12.44
C PRO A 196 -6.14 -3.37 13.34
N SER A 197 -4.95 -2.77 13.38
CA SER A 197 -4.65 -1.55 14.16
C SER A 197 -5.24 -0.28 13.54
N GLY A 198 -5.70 -0.34 12.29
CA GLY A 198 -5.98 0.85 11.47
C GLY A 198 -4.74 1.41 10.78
N ASN A 199 -3.56 0.83 11.02
CA ASN A 199 -2.35 1.21 10.31
C ASN A 199 -2.29 0.55 8.93
N TYR A 200 -1.53 1.18 8.03
CA TYR A 200 -1.17 0.65 6.73
C TYR A 200 0.19 1.19 6.32
N PHE A 201 0.72 0.67 5.22
CA PHE A 201 2.02 1.09 4.71
C PHE A 201 1.85 2.04 3.53
N ILE A 202 2.73 3.04 3.43
CA ILE A 202 2.87 3.87 2.25
C ILE A 202 4.33 3.80 1.79
N PHE A 203 4.55 3.23 0.61
CA PHE A 203 5.80 3.41 -0.11
C PHE A 203 5.82 4.79 -0.78
N VAL A 204 6.92 5.52 -0.67
CA VAL A 204 7.19 6.77 -1.39
C VAL A 204 8.53 6.65 -2.10
N SER A 205 8.52 6.76 -3.43
CA SER A 205 9.74 6.73 -4.23
C SER A 205 10.60 7.96 -3.98
N THR A 206 11.91 7.75 -3.91
CA THR A 206 12.93 8.79 -3.95
C THR A 206 13.66 8.84 -5.29
N ALA A 207 13.66 7.74 -6.06
CA ALA A 207 14.24 7.66 -7.39
C ALA A 207 13.49 6.64 -8.26
N LYS A 208 13.60 6.80 -9.58
CA LYS A 208 13.18 5.85 -10.62
C LYS A 208 14.38 5.52 -11.51
N HIS A 209 14.56 4.23 -11.79
CA HIS A 209 15.61 3.66 -12.62
C HIS A 209 15.00 2.98 -13.85
#